data_AF-A0A3L8PTK1-F1
#
_entry.id   AF-A0A3L8PTK1-F1
#
_cell.length_a   1.000
_cell.length_b   1.000
_cell.length_c   1.000
_cell.angle_alpha   90.00
_cell.angle_beta   90.00
_cell.angle_gamma   90.00
#
_symmetry.space_group_name_H-M   'P 1'
#
loop_
_entity.id
_entity.type
_entity.pdbx_description
1 polymer ?
#
loop_
_entity_poly.entity_id
_entity_poly.type
_entity_poly.pdbx_seq_one_letter_code
_entity_poly.pdbx_strand_id
1 'polypeptide(L)'
;METSLGERLERALFELNVTQKQLAKKAGVTQQTISYIVKNKIPESKLAPKLADALGINPNWLILGLGELTKNFGYEIPIINSYFVLQKFFRDGYRIYGEPFLVTEINLGKQAFAFQTDLDQVAICSLENSFNAKEFLLIEASKFQVLDSQQDNAYPIYEWRKRSVEY
;
A
#
# COMPACT_ATOMS: atom_id res chain seq x y z
N MET A 1 -12.44 18.37 -18.60
CA MET A 1 -11.10 18.29 -18.00
C MET A 1 -11.15 19.00 -16.67
N GLU A 2 -10.71 18.39 -15.59
CA GLU A 2 -10.59 19.09 -14.31
C GLU A 2 -9.43 20.08 -14.42
N THR A 3 -9.71 21.34 -14.12
CA THR A 3 -8.76 22.42 -14.36
C THR A 3 -8.12 22.94 -13.08
N SER A 4 -8.76 22.67 -11.93
CA SER A 4 -8.35 23.21 -10.63
C SER A 4 -8.08 22.13 -9.59
N LEU A 5 -7.27 22.47 -8.59
CA LEU A 5 -7.11 21.67 -7.37
C LEU A 5 -8.46 21.40 -6.70
N GLY A 6 -9.37 22.39 -6.68
CA GLY A 6 -10.69 22.25 -6.06
C GLY A 6 -11.55 21.14 -6.68
N GLU A 7 -11.58 21.07 -8.02
CA GLU A 7 -12.31 20.01 -8.76
C GLU A 7 -11.71 18.63 -8.50
N ARG A 8 -10.37 18.51 -8.54
CA ARG A 8 -9.68 17.25 -8.22
C ARG A 8 -9.91 16.82 -6.78
N LEU A 9 -9.88 17.75 -5.84
CA LEU A 9 -10.14 17.45 -4.43
C LEU A 9 -11.58 16.96 -4.21
N GLU A 10 -12.55 17.57 -4.89
CA GLU A 10 -13.95 17.12 -4.83
C GLU A 10 -14.11 15.70 -5.37
N ARG A 11 -13.50 15.41 -6.53
CA ARG A 11 -13.51 14.06 -7.09
C ARG A 11 -12.88 13.04 -6.15
N ALA A 12 -11.73 13.35 -5.57
CA ALA A 12 -11.05 12.45 -4.64
C ALA A 12 -11.90 12.13 -3.40
N LEU A 13 -12.61 13.12 -2.85
CA LEU A 13 -13.50 12.92 -1.71
C LEU A 13 -14.67 11.99 -2.07
N PHE A 14 -15.23 12.15 -3.28
CA PHE A 14 -16.28 11.28 -3.80
C PHE A 14 -15.79 9.84 -4.02
N GLU A 15 -14.69 9.65 -4.75
CA GLU A 15 -14.16 8.31 -5.07
C GLU A 15 -13.72 7.54 -3.82
N LEU A 16 -13.13 8.23 -2.84
CA LEU A 16 -12.68 7.60 -1.59
C LEU A 16 -13.79 7.47 -0.53
N ASN A 17 -15.01 7.94 -0.83
CA ASN A 17 -16.11 8.02 0.12
C ASN A 17 -15.72 8.72 1.45
N VAL A 18 -14.94 9.79 1.35
CA VAL A 18 -14.44 10.59 2.48
C VAL A 18 -15.16 11.93 2.51
N THR A 19 -15.70 12.31 3.67
CA THR A 19 -16.30 13.62 3.87
C THR A 19 -15.24 14.72 4.08
N GLN A 20 -15.55 15.96 3.72
CA GLN A 20 -14.67 17.11 4.00
C GLN A 20 -14.32 17.24 5.49
N LYS A 21 -15.23 16.87 6.39
CA LYS A 21 -15.00 16.88 7.85
C LYS A 21 -13.98 15.83 8.27
N GLN A 22 -14.04 14.62 7.69
CA GLN A 22 -13.05 13.57 7.95
C GLN A 22 -11.68 13.97 7.43
N LEU A 23 -11.59 14.53 6.21
CA LEU A 23 -10.34 15.04 5.68
C LEU A 23 -9.77 16.18 6.55
N ALA A 24 -10.61 17.12 6.99
CA ALA A 24 -10.20 18.20 7.88
C ALA A 24 -9.52 17.68 9.14
N LYS A 25 -10.15 16.68 9.78
CA LYS A 25 -9.63 16.02 10.97
C LYS A 25 -8.30 15.31 10.69
N LYS A 26 -8.21 14.52 9.60
CA LYS A 26 -6.98 13.80 9.22
C LYS A 26 -5.83 14.74 8.89
N ALA A 27 -6.10 15.81 8.15
CA ALA A 27 -5.11 16.78 7.72
C ALA A 27 -4.81 17.85 8.78
N GLY A 28 -5.49 17.87 9.93
CA GLY A 28 -5.32 18.91 10.95
C GLY A 28 -5.55 20.33 10.38
N VAL A 29 -6.65 20.50 9.63
CA VAL A 29 -7.12 21.80 9.10
C VAL A 29 -8.61 21.96 9.41
N THR A 30 -9.17 23.14 9.16
CA THR A 30 -10.61 23.34 9.34
C THR A 30 -11.40 22.79 8.15
N GLN A 31 -12.64 22.34 8.39
CA GLN A 31 -13.55 21.94 7.31
C GLN A 31 -13.90 23.13 6.40
N GLN A 32 -13.95 24.35 6.95
CA GLN A 32 -14.20 25.57 6.17
C GLN A 32 -13.10 25.80 5.13
N THR A 33 -11.83 25.55 5.48
CA THR A 33 -10.71 25.64 4.54
C THR A 33 -10.87 24.68 3.36
N ILE A 34 -11.27 23.43 3.62
CA ILE A 34 -11.51 22.45 2.56
C ILE A 34 -12.72 22.85 1.71
N SER A 35 -13.82 23.27 2.34
CA SER A 35 -15.01 23.75 1.63
C SER A 35 -14.69 24.96 0.74
N TYR A 36 -13.80 25.86 1.19
CA TYR A 36 -13.37 27.02 0.42
C TYR A 36 -12.60 26.59 -0.84
N ILE A 37 -11.68 25.62 -0.72
CA ILE A 37 -10.92 25.07 -1.85
C ILE A 37 -11.85 24.45 -2.89
N VAL A 38 -12.79 23.60 -2.45
CA VAL A 38 -13.72 22.89 -3.33
C VAL A 38 -14.71 23.86 -3.98
N LYS A 39 -15.44 24.66 -3.19
CA LYS A 39 -16.51 25.53 -3.71
C LYS A 39 -16.00 26.61 -4.66
N ASN A 40 -14.84 27.21 -4.37
CA ASN A 40 -14.29 28.28 -5.20
C ASN A 40 -13.38 27.76 -6.32
N LYS A 41 -13.29 26.44 -6.52
CA LYS A 41 -12.45 25.82 -7.55
C LYS A 41 -11.03 26.38 -7.55
N ILE A 42 -10.46 26.47 -6.35
CA ILE A 42 -9.14 27.08 -6.16
C ILE A 42 -8.14 26.34 -7.04
N PRO A 43 -7.33 27.04 -7.87
CA PRO A 43 -6.43 26.39 -8.81
C PRO A 43 -5.25 25.71 -8.11
N GLU A 44 -4.75 26.31 -7.03
CA GLU A 44 -3.59 25.83 -6.28
C GLU A 44 -3.66 26.21 -4.79
N SER A 45 -3.00 25.44 -3.93
CA SER A 45 -2.93 25.73 -2.49
C SER A 45 -1.69 25.12 -1.88
N LYS A 46 -1.06 25.84 -0.95
CA LYS A 46 0.02 25.31 -0.11
C LYS A 46 -0.42 24.12 0.76
N LEU A 47 -1.73 23.93 0.95
CA LEU A 47 -2.28 22.81 1.70
C LEU A 47 -2.36 21.52 0.87
N ALA A 48 -2.26 21.60 -0.45
CA ALA A 48 -2.50 20.45 -1.33
C ALA A 48 -1.61 19.23 -1.02
N PRO A 49 -0.28 19.35 -0.77
CA PRO A 49 0.53 18.19 -0.37
C PRO A 49 0.03 17.55 0.92
N LYS A 50 -0.36 18.36 1.91
CA LYS A 50 -0.89 17.90 3.20
C LYS A 50 -2.23 17.18 3.05
N LEU A 51 -3.10 17.69 2.18
CA LEU A 51 -4.40 17.07 1.89
C LEU A 51 -4.24 15.75 1.13
N ALA A 52 -3.31 15.69 0.16
CA ALA A 52 -2.99 14.47 -0.57
C ALA A 52 -2.48 13.38 0.37
N ASP A 53 -1.56 13.72 1.27
CA ASP A 53 -1.01 12.80 2.27
C ASP A 53 -2.10 12.27 3.22
N ALA A 54 -2.96 13.17 3.72
CA ALA A 54 -4.08 12.80 4.59
C ALA A 54 -5.13 11.89 3.89
N LEU A 55 -5.26 11.98 2.57
CA LEU A 55 -6.10 11.10 1.75
C LEU A 55 -5.37 9.83 1.28
N GLY A 56 -4.03 9.78 1.40
CA GLY A 56 -3.22 8.68 0.88
C GLY A 56 -3.13 8.65 -0.66
N ILE A 57 -3.38 9.77 -1.34
CA ILE A 57 -3.41 9.86 -2.81
C ILE A 57 -2.11 10.40 -3.39
N ASN A 58 -2.00 10.39 -4.72
CA ASN A 58 -0.88 10.96 -5.44
C ASN A 58 -0.88 12.50 -5.34
N PRO A 59 0.14 13.13 -4.73
CA PRO A 59 0.20 14.58 -4.61
C PRO A 59 0.37 15.29 -5.96
N ASN A 60 1.08 14.69 -6.93
CA ASN A 60 1.25 15.27 -8.26
C ASN A 60 -0.08 15.30 -9.02
N TRP A 61 -0.91 14.27 -8.84
CA TRP A 61 -2.25 14.26 -9.40
C TRP A 61 -3.11 15.35 -8.75
N LEU A 62 -3.14 15.44 -7.43
CA LEU A 62 -3.97 16.44 -6.75
C LEU A 62 -3.53 17.88 -7.09
N ILE A 63 -2.22 18.15 -7.10
CA ILE A 63 -1.65 19.50 -7.28
C ILE A 63 -1.66 19.90 -8.76
N LEU A 64 -1.16 19.04 -9.65
CA LEU A 64 -0.87 19.38 -11.05
C LEU A 64 -1.81 18.71 -12.04
N GLY A 65 -2.63 17.75 -11.59
CA GLY A 65 -3.43 16.91 -12.49
C GLY A 65 -2.61 15.86 -13.24
N LEU A 66 -1.38 15.57 -12.79
CA LEU A 66 -0.46 14.65 -13.46
C LEU A 66 -0.47 13.25 -12.83
N GLY A 67 -0.67 12.22 -13.65
CA GLY A 67 -0.74 10.82 -13.23
C GLY A 67 -2.14 10.38 -12.80
N GLU A 68 -2.21 9.33 -12.00
CA GLU A 68 -3.47 8.76 -11.48
C GLU A 68 -3.79 9.26 -10.08
N LEU A 69 -5.07 9.19 -9.69
CA LEU A 69 -5.56 9.60 -8.37
C LEU A 69 -4.90 8.79 -7.26
N THR A 70 -4.87 7.47 -7.41
CA THR A 70 -4.16 6.58 -6.51
C THR A 70 -2.65 6.64 -6.79
N LYS A 71 -1.84 6.38 -5.76
CA LYS A 71 -0.42 6.10 -5.95
C LYS A 71 -0.31 4.75 -6.69
N ASN A 72 -0.34 4.76 -8.01
CA ASN A 72 0.00 3.59 -8.84
C ASN A 72 1.53 3.39 -8.91
N PHE A 73 2.22 3.54 -7.78
CA PHE A 73 3.49 2.86 -7.59
C PHE A 73 3.06 1.51 -7.05
N GLY A 74 3.29 0.44 -7.80
CA GLY A 74 3.08 -0.87 -7.21
C GLY A 74 3.90 -0.96 -5.91
N TYR A 75 3.35 -1.62 -4.92
CA TYR A 75 3.91 -1.70 -3.59
C TYR A 75 5.09 -2.65 -3.62
N GLU A 76 6.28 -2.11 -3.36
CA GLU A 76 7.47 -2.92 -3.21
C GLU A 76 7.33 -3.75 -1.93
N ILE A 77 7.44 -5.06 -2.08
CA ILE A 77 7.51 -6.01 -0.98
C ILE A 77 8.86 -6.73 -1.05
N PRO A 78 9.56 -6.90 0.09
CA PRO A 78 10.84 -7.59 0.10
C PRO A 78 10.64 -9.08 -0.25
N ILE A 79 11.60 -9.64 -0.99
CA ILE A 79 11.71 -11.09 -1.17
C ILE A 79 12.51 -11.65 0.00
N ILE A 80 11.94 -12.60 0.71
CA ILE A 80 12.50 -13.21 1.92
C ILE A 80 12.63 -14.71 1.68
N ASN A 81 13.80 -15.26 1.99
CA ASN A 81 14.12 -16.67 1.75
C ASN A 81 14.46 -17.44 3.04
N SER A 82 14.36 -16.80 4.21
CA SER A 82 14.61 -17.46 5.49
C SER A 82 13.78 -16.88 6.62
N TYR A 83 13.47 -17.74 7.59
CA TYR A 83 12.76 -17.36 8.81
C TYR A 83 13.46 -16.22 9.57
N PHE A 84 14.79 -16.24 9.69
CA PHE A 84 15.53 -15.22 10.43
C PHE A 84 15.45 -13.84 9.78
N VAL A 85 15.47 -13.78 8.45
CA VAL A 85 15.27 -12.52 7.70
C VAL A 85 13.83 -12.02 7.89
N LEU A 86 12.85 -12.92 7.89
CA LEU A 86 11.46 -12.58 8.18
C LEU A 86 11.29 -11.97 9.57
N GLN A 87 11.86 -12.59 10.60
CA GLN A 87 11.82 -12.07 11.98
C GLN A 87 12.51 -10.69 12.08
N LYS A 88 13.65 -10.52 11.40
CA LYS A 88 14.35 -9.23 11.32
C LYS A 88 13.47 -8.17 10.64
N PHE A 89 12.79 -8.52 9.55
CA PHE A 89 11.86 -7.63 8.84
C PHE A 89 10.71 -7.17 9.75
N PHE A 90 10.10 -8.08 10.50
CA PHE A 90 9.02 -7.68 11.41
C PHE A 90 9.49 -6.81 12.57
N ARG A 91 10.73 -7.01 13.05
CA ARG A 91 11.31 -6.20 14.12
C ARG A 91 11.76 -4.83 13.64
N ASP A 92 12.47 -4.76 12.52
CA ASP A 92 13.23 -3.57 12.08
C ASP A 92 12.51 -2.80 10.95
N GLY A 93 11.50 -3.40 10.32
CA GLY A 93 10.73 -2.85 9.20
C GLY A 93 11.48 -2.85 7.86
N TYR A 94 11.06 -1.97 6.95
CA TYR A 94 11.57 -1.79 5.57
C TYR A 94 13.03 -1.29 5.45
N ARG A 95 13.86 -1.42 6.49
CA ARG A 95 15.27 -0.99 6.48
C ARG A 95 16.22 -1.97 5.79
N ILE A 96 15.71 -2.96 5.05
CA ILE A 96 16.52 -3.89 4.26
C ILE A 96 16.90 -3.22 2.93
N TYR A 97 17.80 -2.23 3.00
CA TYR A 97 18.34 -1.58 1.81
C TYR A 97 19.13 -2.59 0.97
N GLY A 98 18.75 -2.75 -0.30
CA GLY A 98 19.49 -3.55 -1.29
C GLY A 98 19.04 -5.01 -1.47
N GLU A 99 18.02 -5.47 -0.74
CA GLU A 99 17.45 -6.79 -0.98
C GLU A 99 16.56 -6.81 -2.23
N PRO A 100 16.46 -7.96 -2.93
CA PRO A 100 15.54 -8.11 -4.04
C PRO A 100 14.10 -7.89 -3.56
N PHE A 101 13.32 -7.15 -4.34
CA PHE A 101 11.92 -6.85 -4.07
C PHE A 101 11.03 -7.26 -5.23
N LEU A 102 9.74 -7.33 -4.97
CA LEU A 102 8.69 -7.55 -5.95
C LEU A 102 7.66 -6.43 -5.83
N VAL A 103 7.00 -6.09 -6.93
CA VAL A 103 6.02 -5.01 -7.00
C VAL A 103 4.61 -5.61 -7.06
N THR A 104 3.73 -5.23 -6.15
CA THR A 104 2.32 -5.64 -6.14
C THR A 104 1.41 -4.48 -6.52
N GLU A 105 0.30 -4.74 -7.20
CA GLU A 105 -0.68 -3.69 -7.52
C GLU A 105 -1.56 -3.31 -6.31
N ILE A 106 -1.65 -4.22 -5.34
CA ILE A 106 -2.48 -4.09 -4.15
C ILE A 106 -1.58 -3.77 -2.95
N ASN A 107 -2.03 -2.84 -2.10
CA ASN A 107 -1.39 -2.56 -0.82
C ASN A 107 -1.76 -3.66 0.18
N LEU A 108 -0.86 -4.61 0.39
CA LEU A 108 -1.04 -5.71 1.34
C LEU A 108 -0.62 -5.35 2.78
N GLY A 109 -0.34 -4.07 3.04
CA GLY A 109 0.06 -3.55 4.34
C GLY A 109 1.57 -3.42 4.53
N LYS A 110 1.98 -2.75 5.62
CA LYS A 110 3.39 -2.43 5.93
C LYS A 110 4.27 -3.64 6.23
N GLN A 111 3.69 -4.82 6.38
CA GLN A 111 4.35 -6.08 6.69
C GLN A 111 4.03 -7.15 5.65
N ALA A 112 3.75 -6.71 4.41
CA ALA A 112 3.69 -7.59 3.27
C ALA A 112 5.09 -8.01 2.84
N PHE A 113 5.24 -9.26 2.39
CA PHE A 113 6.51 -9.84 1.96
C PHE A 113 6.25 -10.95 0.93
N ALA A 114 7.23 -11.21 0.08
CA ALA A 114 7.22 -12.37 -0.80
C ALA A 114 8.15 -13.43 -0.22
N PHE A 115 7.63 -14.58 0.21
CA PHE A 115 8.47 -15.67 0.70
C PHE A 115 8.88 -16.61 -0.44
N GLN A 116 10.17 -16.82 -0.61
CA GLN A 116 10.70 -17.72 -1.63
C GLN A 116 10.59 -19.18 -1.15
N THR A 117 9.75 -19.96 -1.83
CA THR A 117 9.53 -21.39 -1.54
C THR A 117 10.48 -22.28 -2.33
N ASP A 118 10.71 -21.93 -3.60
CA ASP A 118 11.63 -22.61 -4.51
C ASP A 118 12.50 -21.59 -5.27
N LEU A 119 13.46 -22.06 -6.07
CA LEU A 119 14.34 -21.19 -6.87
C LEU A 119 13.55 -20.17 -7.70
N ASP A 120 12.44 -20.61 -8.29
CA ASP A 120 11.63 -19.84 -9.24
C ASP A 120 10.22 -19.59 -8.72
N GLN A 121 9.94 -19.74 -7.42
CA GLN A 121 8.60 -19.56 -6.88
C GLN A 121 8.61 -18.72 -5.60
N VAL A 122 7.68 -17.77 -5.53
CA VAL A 122 7.44 -16.96 -4.34
C VAL A 122 5.94 -16.94 -3.98
N ALA A 123 5.66 -16.95 -2.68
CA ALA A 123 4.34 -16.74 -2.11
C ALA A 123 4.23 -15.30 -1.58
N ILE A 124 3.31 -14.51 -2.11
CA ILE A 124 3.03 -13.16 -1.62
C ILE A 124 2.14 -13.25 -0.39
N CYS A 125 2.68 -12.81 0.74
CA CYS A 125 2.09 -12.94 2.05
C CYS A 125 1.96 -11.58 2.76
N SER A 126 1.16 -11.54 3.82
CA SER A 126 1.12 -10.42 4.77
C SER A 126 0.98 -10.92 6.20
N LEU A 127 1.06 -10.02 7.18
CA LEU A 127 0.85 -10.38 8.58
C LEU A 127 -0.62 -10.70 8.92
N GLU A 128 -1.57 -9.94 8.36
CA GLU A 128 -2.99 -10.03 8.71
C GLU A 128 -3.82 -10.50 7.51
N ASN A 129 -4.84 -11.34 7.74
CA ASN A 129 -5.71 -11.83 6.68
C ASN A 129 -6.78 -10.81 6.27
N SER A 130 -6.33 -9.66 5.77
CA SER A 130 -7.20 -8.53 5.39
C SER A 130 -7.97 -8.75 4.09
N PHE A 131 -7.57 -9.72 3.26
CA PHE A 131 -8.19 -10.01 1.97
C PHE A 131 -8.75 -11.43 1.84
N ASN A 132 -9.09 -12.08 2.97
CA ASN A 132 -9.73 -13.40 3.01
C ASN A 132 -8.97 -14.48 2.20
N ALA A 133 -7.65 -14.55 2.38
CA ALA A 133 -6.83 -15.64 1.89
C ALA A 133 -7.39 -17.00 2.36
N LYS A 134 -7.27 -18.00 1.49
CA LYS A 134 -7.69 -19.38 1.74
C LYS A 134 -6.53 -20.29 2.10
N GLU A 135 -5.33 -19.92 1.66
CA GLU A 135 -4.09 -20.63 1.93
C GLU A 135 -3.23 -19.81 2.87
N PHE A 136 -2.46 -20.51 3.70
CA PHE A 136 -1.59 -19.89 4.70
C PHE A 136 -0.22 -20.55 4.68
N LEU A 137 0.81 -19.74 4.85
CA LEU A 137 2.19 -20.17 4.89
C LEU A 137 2.68 -20.17 6.34
N LEU A 138 2.93 -21.36 6.90
CA LEU A 138 3.63 -21.51 8.16
C LEU A 138 5.13 -21.56 7.89
N ILE A 139 5.90 -20.64 8.47
CA ILE A 139 7.35 -20.53 8.27
C ILE A 139 8.05 -20.77 9.60
N GLU A 140 8.89 -21.80 9.64
CA GLU A 140 9.71 -22.16 10.80
C GLU A 140 11.20 -22.03 10.45
N ALA A 141 12.06 -22.16 11.45
CA ALA A 141 13.51 -21.94 11.29
C ALA A 141 14.17 -22.85 10.24
N SER A 142 13.64 -24.05 10.01
CA SER A 142 14.23 -25.07 9.12
C SER A 142 13.32 -25.53 7.99
N LYS A 143 12.05 -25.12 7.96
CA LYS A 143 11.06 -25.55 6.98
C LYS A 143 9.92 -24.55 6.84
N PHE A 144 9.15 -24.69 5.78
CA PHE A 144 7.86 -24.03 5.64
C PHE A 144 6.80 -25.05 5.23
N GLN A 145 5.54 -24.73 5.48
CA GLN A 145 4.40 -25.56 5.12
C GLN A 145 3.23 -24.69 4.65
N VAL A 146 2.57 -25.11 3.58
CA VAL A 146 1.30 -24.51 3.13
C VAL A 146 0.15 -25.21 3.85
N LEU A 147 -0.80 -24.42 4.35
CA LEU A 147 -1.95 -24.85 5.13
C LEU A 147 -3.24 -24.35 4.47
N ASP A 148 -4.28 -25.18 4.46
CA ASP A 148 -5.61 -24.82 3.92
C ASP A 148 -6.53 -24.12 4.95
N SER A 149 -5.98 -23.78 6.13
CA SER A 149 -6.72 -23.13 7.22
C SER A 149 -5.81 -22.22 8.03
N GLN A 150 -6.38 -21.14 8.56
CA GLN A 150 -5.65 -20.21 9.42
C GLN A 150 -5.22 -20.91 10.69
N GLN A 151 -3.92 -20.84 11.00
CA GLN A 151 -3.34 -21.28 12.26
C GLN A 151 -2.55 -20.14 12.89
N ASP A 152 -2.21 -20.28 14.18
CA ASP A 152 -1.33 -19.34 14.86
C ASP A 152 0.03 -19.29 14.16
N ASN A 153 0.55 -18.08 13.95
CA ASN A 153 1.81 -17.82 13.25
C ASN A 153 1.86 -18.22 11.77
N ALA A 154 0.72 -18.57 11.15
CA ALA A 154 0.63 -18.78 9.71
C ALA A 154 0.24 -17.50 8.98
N TYR A 155 0.95 -17.18 7.90
CA TYR A 155 0.76 -15.95 7.13
C TYR A 155 -0.18 -16.20 5.95
N PRO A 156 -1.24 -15.41 5.75
CA PRO A 156 -2.11 -15.52 4.58
C PRO A 156 -1.33 -15.40 3.27
N ILE A 157 -1.58 -16.31 2.33
CA ILE A 157 -1.05 -16.27 0.96
C ILE A 157 -2.11 -15.67 0.04
N TYR A 158 -1.76 -14.60 -0.67
CA TYR A 158 -2.67 -13.96 -1.61
C TYR A 158 -2.39 -14.33 -3.06
N GLU A 159 -1.13 -14.57 -3.39
CA GLU A 159 -0.73 -14.82 -4.77
C GLU A 159 0.55 -15.65 -4.81
N TRP A 160 0.58 -16.62 -5.72
CA TRP A 160 1.78 -17.35 -6.09
C TRP A 160 2.36 -16.75 -7.37
N ARG A 161 3.65 -16.41 -7.38
CA ARG A 161 4.34 -15.94 -8.59
C ARG A 161 5.51 -16.84 -8.95
N LYS A 162 5.65 -17.12 -10.24
CA LYS A 162 6.87 -17.70 -10.79
C LYS A 162 7.88 -16.60 -11.10
N ARG A 163 9.12 -16.74 -10.64
CA ARG A 163 10.26 -15.92 -11.06
C ARG A 163 10.94 -16.60 -12.24
N SER A 164 10.85 -16.02 -13.43
CA SER A 164 11.80 -16.36 -14.49
C SER A 164 13.14 -15.73 -14.11
N VAL A 165 14.10 -16.56 -13.70
CA VAL A 165 15.51 -16.15 -13.65
C VAL A 165 16.03 -16.22 -15.08
N GLU A 166 15.78 -15.18 -15.88
CA GLU A 166 16.53 -15.03 -17.13
C GLU A 166 17.97 -14.69 -16.75
N TYR A 167 18.88 -15.62 -17.07
CA TYR A 167 20.34 -15.50 -16.92
C TYR A 167 20.95 -14.62 -18.01
#